data_AF-X0ZGP7-F1
#
_entry.id   AF-X0ZGP7-F1
#
_cell.length_a   1.000
_cell.length_b   1.000
_cell.length_c   1.000
_cell.angle_alpha   90.00
_cell.angle_beta   90.00
_cell.angle_gamma   90.00
#
_symmetry.space_group_name_H-M   'P 1'
#
loop_
_entity.id
_entity.type
_entity.pdbx_description
1 polymer ?
#
loop_
_entity_poly.entity_id
_entity_poly.type
_entity_poly.pdbx_seq_one_letter_code
_entity_poly.pdbx_strand_id
1 'polypeptide(L)'
;VTNTIKIITLLIISLLFISSIILIFNTIRLSIISRKKEIEVIKLVGASNWYVRWPFIIEGTIQGIMGALIAIGLIFIINMSFLKRLENAFNNLFPLPLNFAITGTNPLQFQIFLLLFITGILIGAVGSLIALRKFIKI
;
A
#
# COMPACT_ATOMS: atom_id res chain seq x y z
N VAL A 1 -27.03 7.39 10.34
CA VAL A 1 -25.66 7.72 10.79
C VAL A 1 -24.62 6.75 10.22
N THR A 2 -24.82 5.43 10.32
CA THR A 2 -23.84 4.41 9.87
C THR A 2 -23.52 4.46 8.36
N ASN A 3 -24.50 4.72 7.49
CA ASN A 3 -24.24 4.84 6.04
C ASN A 3 -23.42 6.08 5.67
N THR A 4 -23.63 7.21 6.35
CA THR A 4 -22.87 8.45 6.11
C THR A 4 -21.39 8.25 6.43
N ILE A 5 -21.08 7.59 7.56
CA ILE A 5 -19.70 7.27 7.96
C ILE A 5 -19.05 6.36 6.92
N LYS A 6 -19.75 5.31 6.45
CA LYS A 6 -19.23 4.40 5.42
C LYS A 6 -18.86 5.13 4.12
N ILE A 7 -19.72 6.05 3.66
CA ILE A 7 -19.47 6.81 2.42
C ILE A 7 -18.25 7.71 2.58
N ILE A 8 -18.14 8.43 3.71
CA ILE A 8 -16.98 9.30 3.98
C ILE A 8 -15.69 8.50 4.02
N THR A 9 -15.69 7.37 4.73
CA THR A 9 -14.52 6.48 4.80
C THR A 9 -14.15 5.95 3.42
N LEU A 10 -15.12 5.55 2.60
CA LEU A 10 -14.88 5.05 1.25
C LEU A 10 -14.30 6.14 0.33
N LEU A 11 -14.78 7.38 0.44
CA LEU A 11 -14.23 8.53 -0.29
C LEU A 11 -12.76 8.79 0.09
N ILE A 12 -12.44 8.78 1.39
CA ILE A 12 -11.07 9.00 1.87
C ILE A 12 -10.14 7.88 1.38
N ILE A 13 -10.56 6.62 1.49
CA ILE A 13 -9.78 5.48 1.00
C ILE A 13 -9.52 5.62 -0.50
N SER A 14 -10.55 5.97 -1.29
CA SER A 14 -10.39 6.18 -2.73
C SER A 14 -9.39 7.29 -3.05
N LEU A 15 -9.43 8.40 -2.31
CA LEU A 15 -8.52 9.52 -2.53
C LEU A 15 -7.07 9.14 -2.20
N LEU A 16 -6.84 8.45 -1.07
CA LEU A 16 -5.52 7.96 -0.69
C LEU A 16 -4.97 6.94 -1.69
N PHE A 17 -5.84 6.08 -2.21
CA PHE A 17 -5.47 5.10 -3.24
C PHE A 17 -4.99 5.80 -4.52
N ILE A 18 -5.73 6.79 -5.00
CA ILE A 18 -5.33 7.60 -6.16
C ILE A 18 -4.01 8.33 -5.89
N SER A 19 -3.87 8.94 -4.70
CA SER A 19 -2.64 9.62 -4.31
C SER A 19 -1.43 8.69 -4.30
N SER A 20 -1.59 7.46 -3.80
CA SER A 20 -0.52 6.46 -3.79
C SER A 20 -0.07 6.10 -5.21
N ILE A 21 -1.01 5.87 -6.13
CA ILE A 21 -0.70 5.60 -7.54
C ILE A 21 0.07 6.77 -8.17
N ILE A 22 -0.34 8.02 -7.91
CA ILE A 22 0.33 9.21 -8.44
C ILE A 22 1.76 9.33 -7.90
N LEU A 23 1.98 9.03 -6.63
CA LEU A 23 3.32 9.05 -6.04
C LEU A 23 4.23 7.99 -6.69
N ILE A 24 3.77 6.73 -6.76
CA ILE A 24 4.52 5.64 -7.41
C ILE A 24 4.82 5.99 -8.87
N PHE A 25 3.85 6.55 -9.58
CA PHE A 25 4.00 7.02 -10.94
C PHE A 25 5.11 8.06 -11.09
N ASN A 26 5.13 9.07 -10.22
CA ASN A 26 6.14 10.11 -10.24
C ASN A 26 7.52 9.55 -9.90
N THR A 27 7.62 8.65 -8.92
CA THR A 27 8.89 8.02 -8.55
C THR A 27 9.47 7.21 -9.70
N ILE A 28 8.65 6.40 -10.37
CA ILE A 28 9.11 5.60 -11.52
C ILE A 28 9.52 6.50 -12.68
N ARG A 29 8.77 7.57 -12.95
CA ARG A 29 9.14 8.54 -13.98
C ARG A 29 10.53 9.13 -13.72
N LEU A 30 10.80 9.54 -12.49
CA LEU A 30 12.11 10.07 -12.10
C LEU A 30 13.22 9.00 -12.22
N SER A 31 12.95 7.76 -11.83
CA SER A 31 13.87 6.62 -11.96
C SER A 31 14.21 6.30 -13.42
N ILE A 32 13.22 6.34 -14.32
CA ILE A 32 13.44 6.14 -15.76
C ILE A 32 14.32 7.25 -16.35
N ILE A 33 14.08 8.50 -15.96
CA ILE A 33 14.84 9.64 -16.47
C ILE A 33 16.31 9.55 -16.04
N SER A 34 16.58 9.16 -14.80
CA SER A 34 17.96 9.01 -14.31
C SER A 34 18.71 7.85 -15.00
N ARG A 35 18.01 6.79 -15.39
CA ARG A 35 18.59 5.61 -16.09
C ARG A 35 18.43 5.63 -17.62
N LYS A 36 18.03 6.75 -18.21
CA LYS A 36 17.71 6.83 -19.65
C LYS A 36 18.86 6.36 -20.55
N LYS A 37 20.10 6.76 -20.24
CA LYS A 37 21.30 6.39 -21.02
C LYS A 37 21.59 4.88 -20.96
N GLU A 38 21.43 4.27 -19.79
CA GLU A 38 21.62 2.81 -19.63
C GLU A 38 20.57 2.03 -20.42
N ILE A 39 19.31 2.46 -20.36
CA ILE A 39 18.21 1.85 -21.10
C ILE A 39 18.45 1.94 -22.62
N GLU A 40 18.99 3.06 -23.10
CA GLU A 40 19.33 3.26 -24.51
C GLU A 40 20.41 2.27 -24.96
N VAL A 41 21.49 2.11 -24.18
CA VAL A 41 22.53 1.10 -24.46
C VAL A 41 21.95 -0.31 -24.50
N ILE A 42 21.06 -0.67 -23.56
CA ILE A 42 20.42 -1.99 -23.50
C ILE A 42 19.47 -2.21 -24.69
N LYS A 43 18.78 -1.17 -25.18
CA LYS A 43 17.95 -1.26 -26.38
C LYS A 43 18.78 -1.45 -27.65
N LEU A 44 19.99 -0.87 -27.74
CA LEU A 44 20.87 -0.98 -28.91
C LEU A 44 21.39 -2.40 -29.16
N VAL A 45 21.55 -3.21 -28.11
CA VAL A 45 21.89 -4.64 -28.21
C VAL A 45 20.68 -5.54 -28.49
N GLY A 46 19.50 -4.96 -28.79
CA GLY A 46 18.31 -5.71 -29.20
C GLY A 46 17.43 -6.22 -28.06
N ALA A 47 17.56 -5.65 -26.85
CA ALA A 47 16.74 -6.07 -25.72
C ALA A 47 15.25 -5.77 -25.94
N SER A 48 14.38 -6.69 -25.51
CA SER A 48 12.93 -6.52 -25.59
C SER A 48 12.45 -5.41 -24.64
N ASN A 49 11.37 -4.72 -25.02
CA ASN A 49 10.71 -3.71 -24.18
C ASN A 49 10.27 -4.24 -22.81
N TRP A 50 10.12 -5.57 -22.67
CA TRP A 50 9.78 -6.23 -21.41
C TRP A 50 10.96 -6.24 -20.44
N TYR A 51 12.18 -6.47 -20.94
CA TYR A 51 13.40 -6.47 -20.13
C TYR A 51 13.65 -5.10 -19.48
N VAL A 52 13.38 -4.02 -20.21
CA VAL A 52 13.47 -2.65 -19.69
C VAL A 52 12.40 -2.36 -18.61
N ARG A 53 11.24 -3.02 -18.66
CA ARG A 53 10.10 -2.76 -17.76
C ARG A 53 10.19 -3.49 -16.42
N TRP A 54 10.74 -4.71 -16.40
CA TRP A 54 10.89 -5.53 -15.21
C TRP A 54 11.49 -4.84 -13.98
N PRO A 55 12.65 -4.16 -14.07
CA PRO A 55 13.27 -3.55 -12.88
C PRO A 55 12.34 -2.53 -12.21
N PHE A 56 11.56 -1.78 -12.98
CA PHE A 56 10.63 -0.78 -12.45
C PHE A 56 9.38 -1.41 -11.82
N ILE A 57 8.89 -2.54 -12.33
CA ILE A 57 7.80 -3.28 -11.70
C ILE A 57 8.24 -3.81 -10.33
N ILE A 58 9.49 -4.30 -10.26
CA ILE A 58 10.08 -4.77 -9.00
C ILE A 58 10.24 -3.61 -8.01
N GLU A 59 10.75 -2.45 -8.45
CA GLU A 59 10.85 -1.25 -7.59
C GLU A 59 9.50 -0.85 -6.99
N GLY A 60 8.44 -0.78 -7.81
CA GLY A 60 7.09 -0.45 -7.33
C GLY A 60 6.47 -1.53 -6.43
N THR A 61 6.74 -2.81 -6.72
CA THR A 61 6.27 -3.91 -5.88
C THR A 61 6.95 -3.89 -4.51
N ILE A 62 8.26 -3.63 -4.48
CA ILE A 62 9.03 -3.47 -3.23
C ILE A 62 8.50 -2.29 -2.41
N GLN A 63 8.19 -1.15 -3.05
CA GLN A 63 7.54 -0.02 -2.38
C GLN A 63 6.20 -0.41 -1.76
N GLY A 64 5.37 -1.18 -2.48
CA GLY A 64 4.09 -1.71 -1.98
C GLY A 64 4.26 -2.65 -0.78
N ILE A 65 5.23 -3.57 -0.84
CA ILE A 65 5.57 -4.51 0.25
C ILE A 65 6.03 -3.73 1.49
N MET A 66 6.96 -2.81 1.33
CA MET A 66 7.48 -1.99 2.44
C MET A 66 6.36 -1.18 3.08
N GLY A 67 5.50 -0.54 2.28
CA GLY A 67 4.34 0.20 2.77
C GLY A 67 3.37 -0.67 3.57
N ALA A 68 3.08 -1.88 3.08
CA ALA A 68 2.21 -2.83 3.77
C ALA A 68 2.84 -3.32 5.10
N LEU A 69 4.13 -3.64 5.11
CA LEU A 69 4.82 -4.07 6.33
C LEU A 69 4.84 -2.95 7.38
N ILE A 70 5.12 -1.71 6.97
CA ILE A 70 5.08 -0.54 7.85
C ILE A 70 3.66 -0.35 8.40
N ALA A 71 2.63 -0.45 7.57
CA ALA A 71 1.25 -0.32 8.00
C ALA A 71 0.84 -1.42 9.00
N ILE A 72 1.19 -2.68 8.75
CA ILE A 72 0.95 -3.79 9.68
C ILE A 72 1.66 -3.55 11.01
N GLY A 73 2.92 -3.14 10.98
CA GLY A 73 3.70 -2.81 12.18
C GLY A 73 3.07 -1.68 12.99
N LEU A 74 2.65 -0.59 12.32
CA LEU A 74 1.96 0.52 12.97
C LEU A 74 0.63 0.09 13.61
N ILE A 75 -0.18 -0.69 12.89
CA ILE A 75 -1.44 -1.22 13.44
C ILE A 75 -1.17 -2.06 14.69
N PHE A 76 -0.14 -2.91 14.66
CA PHE A 76 0.22 -3.74 15.81
C PHE A 76 0.65 -2.89 17.03
N ILE A 77 1.50 -1.89 16.82
CA ILE A 77 1.99 -0.98 17.87
C ILE A 77 0.85 -0.16 18.48
N ILE A 78 -0.02 0.42 17.63
CA ILE A 78 -1.17 1.23 18.04
C ILE A 78 -2.16 0.37 18.83
N ASN A 79 -2.38 -0.87 18.38
CA ASN A 79 -3.27 -1.80 19.07
C ASN A 79 -2.77 -2.14 20.47
N MET A 80 -1.50 -2.53 20.59
CA MET A 80 -0.92 -2.94 21.86
C MET A 80 -0.79 -1.77 22.85
N SER A 81 -0.43 -0.58 22.36
CA SER A 81 -0.10 0.56 23.21
C SER A 81 -1.31 1.43 23.54
N PHE A 82 -2.19 1.68 22.58
CA PHE A 82 -3.24 2.69 22.68
C PHE A 82 -4.63 2.07 22.82
N LEU A 83 -5.01 1.16 21.91
CA LEU A 83 -6.36 0.60 21.88
C LEU A 83 -6.68 -0.25 23.11
N LYS A 84 -5.74 -1.09 23.58
CA LYS A 84 -5.93 -1.87 24.82
C LYS A 84 -6.07 -1.00 26.07
N ARG A 85 -5.33 0.12 26.14
CA ARG A 85 -5.43 1.05 27.28
C ARG A 85 -6.75 1.81 27.25
N LEU A 86 -7.18 2.23 26.06
CA LEU A 86 -8.44 2.92 25.85
C LEU A 86 -9.63 2.00 26.20
N GLU A 87 -9.59 0.75 25.74
CA GLU A 87 -10.61 -0.27 26.05
C GLU A 87 -10.72 -0.53 27.55
N ASN A 88 -9.60 -0.72 28.25
CA ASN A 88 -9.61 -0.90 29.71
C ASN A 88 -10.15 0.33 30.45
N ALA A 89 -9.78 1.54 30.02
CA ALA A 89 -10.27 2.78 30.64
C ALA A 89 -11.77 2.99 30.39
N PHE A 90 -12.26 2.70 29.19
CA PHE A 90 -13.67 2.84 28.84
C PHE A 90 -14.54 1.77 29.52
N ASN A 91 -14.14 0.50 29.51
CA ASN A 91 -14.90 -0.59 30.13
C ASN A 91 -15.05 -0.41 31.65
N ASN A 92 -14.09 0.24 32.31
CA ASN A 92 -14.17 0.59 33.73
C ASN A 92 -15.17 1.71 34.03
N LEU A 93 -15.45 2.60 33.06
CA LEU A 93 -16.34 3.75 33.23
C LEU A 93 -17.75 3.47 32.69
N PHE A 94 -17.86 2.71 31.62
CA PHE A 94 -19.11 2.30 30.98
C PHE A 94 -18.98 0.82 30.61
N PRO A 95 -19.72 -0.11 31.26
CA PRO A 95 -19.72 -1.53 30.92
C PRO A 95 -20.52 -1.76 29.62
N LEU A 96 -20.01 -1.21 28.52
CA LEU A 96 -20.46 -1.49 27.17
C LEU A 96 -19.41 -2.42 26.55
N PRO A 97 -19.79 -3.56 25.95
CA PRO A 97 -18.84 -4.48 25.32
C PRO A 97 -18.34 -3.90 23.98
N LEU A 98 -17.56 -2.83 24.03
CA LEU A 98 -16.96 -2.18 22.88
C LEU A 98 -15.52 -2.68 22.72
N ASN A 99 -15.36 -3.73 21.90
CA ASN A 99 -14.05 -4.27 21.57
C ASN A 99 -13.39 -3.43 20.48
N PHE A 100 -12.62 -2.43 20.89
CA PHE A 100 -11.82 -1.61 19.97
C PHE A 100 -10.47 -2.25 19.65
N ALA A 101 -9.92 -3.06 20.56
CA ALA A 101 -8.72 -3.80 20.28
C ALA A 101 -9.03 -4.97 19.34
N ILE A 102 -8.29 -5.03 18.23
CA ILE A 102 -8.15 -6.25 17.42
C ILE A 102 -7.36 -7.24 18.28
N THR A 103 -8.08 -8.05 19.05
CA THR A 103 -7.51 -8.98 20.03
C THR A 103 -6.92 -10.21 19.33
N GLY A 104 -5.70 -10.55 19.77
CA GLY A 104 -4.71 -11.45 19.14
C GLY A 104 -5.12 -12.89 18.85
N THR A 105 -6.34 -13.30 19.19
CA THR A 105 -6.80 -14.69 19.10
C THR A 105 -7.88 -14.92 18.06
N ASN A 106 -8.37 -13.86 17.39
CA ASN A 106 -9.38 -14.00 16.37
C ASN A 106 -8.76 -14.34 15.01
N PRO A 107 -9.23 -15.39 14.31
CA PRO A 107 -8.74 -15.74 12.96
C PRO A 107 -8.93 -14.59 11.95
N LEU A 108 -9.86 -13.68 12.25
CA LEU A 108 -10.12 -12.46 11.47
C LEU A 108 -8.93 -11.49 11.45
N GLN A 109 -8.10 -11.44 12.48
CA GLN A 109 -6.95 -10.53 12.51
C GLN A 109 -5.89 -10.92 11.48
N PHE A 110 -5.58 -12.21 11.40
CA PHE A 110 -4.65 -12.72 10.41
C PHE A 110 -5.15 -12.47 8.99
N GLN A 111 -6.46 -12.68 8.75
CA GLN A 111 -7.08 -12.40 7.46
C GLN A 111 -6.98 -10.92 7.05
N ILE A 112 -7.19 -9.98 7.98
CA ILE A 112 -7.09 -8.54 7.70
C ILE A 112 -5.65 -8.16 7.35
N PHE A 113 -4.66 -8.63 8.12
CA PHE A 113 -3.25 -8.35 7.83
C PHE A 113 -2.81 -8.96 6.49
N LEU A 114 -3.26 -10.17 6.19
CA LEU A 114 -2.99 -10.83 4.92
C LEU A 114 -3.63 -10.06 3.76
N LEU A 115 -4.87 -9.60 3.91
CA LEU A 115 -5.56 -8.80 2.89
C LEU A 115 -4.89 -7.43 2.70
N LEU A 116 -4.43 -6.79 3.78
CA LEU A 116 -3.65 -5.55 3.71
C LEU A 116 -2.31 -5.77 2.97
N PHE A 117 -1.64 -6.88 3.25
CA PHE A 117 -0.38 -7.23 2.60
C PHE A 117 -0.56 -7.47 1.09
N ILE A 118 -1.56 -8.27 0.72
CA ILE A 118 -1.89 -8.54 -0.69
C ILE A 118 -2.29 -7.26 -1.40
N THR A 119 -3.16 -6.44 -0.80
CA THR A 119 -3.59 -5.19 -1.43
C THR A 119 -2.44 -4.21 -1.60
N GLY A 120 -1.53 -4.08 -0.62
CA GLY A 120 -0.33 -3.26 -0.75
C GLY A 120 0.59 -3.71 -1.89
N ILE A 121 0.82 -5.01 -2.04
CA ILE A 121 1.56 -5.60 -3.17
C ILE A 121 0.88 -5.28 -4.50
N LEU A 122 -0.43 -5.54 -4.59
CA LEU A 122 -1.20 -5.30 -5.80
C LEU A 122 -1.17 -3.82 -6.20
N ILE A 123 -1.28 -2.90 -5.24
CA ILE A 123 -1.22 -1.45 -5.50
C ILE A 123 0.17 -1.07 -6.03
N GLY A 124 1.25 -1.56 -5.40
CA GLY A 124 2.61 -1.30 -5.85
C GLY A 124 2.89 -1.83 -7.27
N ALA A 125 2.47 -3.06 -7.53
CA ALA A 125 2.63 -3.72 -8.83
C ALA A 125 1.77 -3.06 -9.92
N VAL A 126 0.49 -2.81 -9.65
CA VAL A 126 -0.43 -2.20 -10.63
C VAL A 126 -0.06 -0.73 -10.86
N GLY A 127 0.22 0.03 -9.80
CA GLY A 127 0.66 1.42 -9.90
C GLY A 127 1.91 1.57 -10.75
N SER A 128 2.88 0.67 -10.59
CA SER A 128 4.10 0.67 -11.40
C SER A 128 3.89 0.27 -12.85
N LEU A 129 3.05 -0.74 -13.11
CA LEU A 129 2.68 -1.14 -14.46
C LEU A 129 1.97 -0.02 -15.23
N ILE A 130 1.05 0.69 -14.58
CA ILE A 130 0.34 1.83 -15.19
C ILE A 130 1.32 2.94 -15.57
N ALA A 131 2.29 3.23 -14.70
CA ALA A 131 3.32 4.24 -14.97
C ALA A 131 4.18 3.89 -16.18
N LEU A 132 4.59 2.63 -16.29
CA LEU A 132 5.42 2.14 -17.39
C LEU A 132 4.69 2.17 -18.74
N ARG A 133 3.40 1.78 -18.76
CA ARG A 133 2.58 1.82 -19.99
C ARG A 133 2.43 3.24 -20.54
N LYS A 134 2.41 4.25 -19.67
CA LYS A 134 2.23 5.65 -20.10
C LYS A 134 3.52 6.27 -20.66
N PHE A 135 4.70 5.87 -20.18
CA PHE A 135 5.97 6.51 -20.56
C PHE A 135 6.89 5.68 -21.47
N ILE A 136 6.74 4.35 -21.55
CA ILE A 136 7.50 3.51 -22.49
C ILE A 136 6.72 3.33 -23.80
N LYS A 137 6.07 4.40 -24.27
CA LYS A 137 5.55 4.52 -25.64
C LYS A 137 6.50 5.39 -26.49
N ILE A 138 7.80 5.25 -26.24
CA ILE A 138 8.90 5.83 -27.01
C ILE A 138 9.92 4.73 -27.31
#